data_AF-A0A6N7FFN8-F1
#
_entry.id   AF-A0A6N7FFN8-F1
#
_cell.length_a   1.000
_cell.length_b   1.000
_cell.length_c   1.000
_cell.angle_alpha   90.00
_cell.angle_beta   90.00
_cell.angle_gamma   90.00
#
_symmetry.space_group_name_H-M   'P 1'
#
loop_
_entity.id
_entity.type
_entity.pdbx_description
1 polymer ?
#
loop_
_entity_poly.entity_id
_entity_poly.type
_entity_poly.pdbx_seq_one_letter_code
_entity_poly.pdbx_strand_id
1 'polypeptide(L)'
;MSRSLLERRLSDVAARLKKLREDLRVAQEQHLHFAEEAEDARLRSLVSETPLHQRESREAARAAETMARHREDVAAEIERLERSQDDLLDQMLAAGDGS
;
A
#
# COMPACT_ATOMS: atom_id res chain seq x y z
N MET A 1 -25.74 -6.07 17.21
CA MET A 1 -24.50 -6.40 17.96
C MET A 1 -24.46 -5.53 19.21
N SER A 2 -23.77 -5.94 20.28
CA SER A 2 -23.58 -5.06 21.44
C SER A 2 -22.64 -3.91 21.08
N ARG A 3 -22.85 -2.74 21.68
CA ARG A 3 -21.98 -1.56 21.52
C ARG A 3 -20.51 -1.87 21.81
N SER A 4 -20.25 -2.66 22.85
CA SER A 4 -18.89 -3.13 23.21
C SER A 4 -18.19 -3.93 22.11
N LEU A 5 -18.94 -4.71 21.32
CA LEU A 5 -18.37 -5.48 20.22
C LEU A 5 -18.04 -4.58 19.03
N LEU A 6 -18.86 -3.55 18.76
CA LEU A 6 -18.59 -2.55 17.72
C LEU A 6 -17.34 -1.73 18.07
N GLU A 7 -17.23 -1.25 19.31
CA GLU A 7 -16.07 -0.49 19.80
C GLU A 7 -14.76 -1.30 19.71
N ARG A 8 -14.82 -2.59 20.05
CA ARG A 8 -13.67 -3.49 19.90
C ARG A 8 -13.25 -3.64 18.45
N ARG A 9 -14.20 -3.91 17.55
CA ARG A 9 -13.92 -4.03 16.10
C ARG A 9 -13.36 -2.73 15.53
N LEU A 10 -13.89 -1.58 15.92
CA LEU A 10 -13.41 -0.27 15.50
C LEU A 10 -11.96 -0.06 15.95
N SER A 11 -11.63 -0.45 17.18
CA SER A 11 -10.26 -0.39 17.71
C SER A 11 -9.30 -1.30 16.92
N ASP A 12 -9.73 -2.52 16.58
CA ASP A 12 -8.94 -3.45 15.78
C ASP A 12 -8.68 -2.91 14.36
N VAL A 13 -9.71 -2.34 13.71
CA VAL A 13 -9.58 -1.70 12.39
C VAL A 13 -8.64 -0.50 12.45
N ALA A 14 -8.77 0.36 13.47
CA ALA A 14 -7.90 1.52 13.64
C ALA A 14 -6.42 1.13 13.85
N ALA A 15 -6.16 0.08 14.64
CA ALA A 15 -4.82 -0.46 14.84
C ALA A 15 -4.23 -1.00 13.53
N ARG A 16 -5.04 -1.70 12.73
CA ARG A 16 -4.62 -2.23 11.42
C ARG A 16 -4.36 -1.12 10.41
N LEU A 17 -5.22 -0.09 10.35
CA LEU A 17 -5.02 1.09 9.51
C LEU A 17 -3.72 1.81 9.85
N LYS A 18 -3.42 1.99 11.14
CA LYS A 18 -2.16 2.60 11.57
C LYS A 18 -0.95 1.83 11.04
N LYS A 19 -0.96 0.50 11.13
CA LYS A 19 0.11 -0.34 10.62
C LYS A 19 0.24 -0.24 9.10
N LEU A 20 -0.87 -0.37 8.36
CA LEU A 20 -0.83 -0.33 6.90
C LEU A 20 -0.40 1.03 6.35
N ARG A 21 -0.74 2.13 7.03
CA ARG A 21 -0.26 3.48 6.64
C ARG A 21 1.26 3.62 6.83
N GLU A 22 1.84 2.95 7.82
CA GLU A 22 3.29 2.84 7.96
C GLU A 22 3.89 2.00 6.83
N ASP A 23 3.33 0.81 6.60
CA ASP A 23 3.76 -0.10 5.53
C ASP A 23 3.68 0.60 4.15
N LEU A 24 2.64 1.40 3.90
CA LEU A 24 2.49 2.17 2.67
C LEU A 24 3.59 3.21 2.51
N ARG A 25 3.99 3.89 3.58
CA ARG A 25 5.09 4.88 3.53
C ARG A 25 6.39 4.20 3.14
N VAL A 26 6.70 3.07 3.76
CA VAL A 26 7.89 2.26 3.43
C VAL A 26 7.83 1.77 1.98
N ALA A 27 6.68 1.26 1.53
CA ALA A 27 6.50 0.80 0.16
C ALA A 27 6.64 1.94 -0.87
N GLN A 28 6.20 3.16 -0.52
CA GLN A 28 6.40 4.35 -1.35
C GLN A 28 7.88 4.71 -1.49
N GLU A 29 8.64 4.70 -0.39
CA GLU A 29 10.09 4.95 -0.40
C GLU A 29 10.83 3.89 -1.23
N GLN A 30 10.49 2.62 -1.04
CA GLN A 30 11.08 1.52 -1.82
C GLN A 30 10.74 1.63 -3.31
N HIS A 31 9.50 1.99 -3.65
CA HIS A 31 9.09 2.17 -5.04
C HIS A 31 9.90 3.27 -5.72
N LEU A 32 10.08 4.42 -5.06
CA LEU A 32 10.89 5.52 -5.59
C LEU A 32 12.34 5.06 -5.84
N HIS A 33 12.95 4.39 -4.85
CA HIS A 33 14.30 3.86 -4.99
C HIS A 33 14.45 2.91 -6.19
N PHE A 34 13.56 1.91 -6.33
CA PHE A 34 13.63 0.99 -7.47
C PHE A 34 13.31 1.65 -8.81
N ALA A 35 12.45 2.67 -8.83
CA ALA A 35 12.15 3.43 -10.05
C ALA A 35 13.38 4.22 -10.52
N GLU A 36 14.11 4.85 -9.59
CA GLU A 36 15.38 5.53 -9.88
C GLU A 36 16.43 4.56 -10.40
N GLU A 37 16.62 3.40 -9.74
CA GLU A 37 17.55 2.37 -10.21
C GLU A 37 17.19 1.82 -11.60
N ALA A 38 15.91 1.63 -11.88
CA ALA A 38 15.44 1.17 -13.19
C ALA A 38 15.73 2.19 -14.29
N GLU A 39 15.56 3.49 -14.01
CA GLU A 39 15.88 4.55 -14.95
C GLU A 39 17.39 4.65 -15.20
N ASP A 40 18.20 4.57 -14.15
CA ASP A 40 19.66 4.53 -14.25
C ASP A 40 20.15 3.36 -15.10
N ALA A 41 19.62 2.16 -14.86
CA ALA A 41 19.96 0.97 -15.63
C ALA A 41 19.52 1.10 -17.10
N ARG A 42 18.37 1.74 -17.35
CA ARG A 42 17.88 2.04 -18.70
C ARG A 42 18.86 2.96 -19.44
N LEU A 43 19.31 4.05 -18.80
CA LEU A 43 20.28 4.97 -19.38
C LEU A 43 21.61 4.27 -19.70
N ARG A 44 22.15 3.46 -18.77
CA ARG A 44 23.39 2.69 -19.01
C ARG A 44 23.26 1.69 -20.15
N SER A 45 22.10 1.03 -20.26
CA SER A 45 21.80 0.10 -21.36
C SER A 45 21.77 0.79 -22.72
N LEU A 46 21.28 2.03 -22.80
CA LEU A 46 21.25 2.79 -24.05
C LEU A 46 22.65 3.28 -24.45
N VAL A 47 23.48 3.65 -23.47
CA VAL A 47 24.84 4.14 -23.73
C VAL A 47 25.80 3.01 -24.14
N SER A 48 25.70 1.86 -23.48
CA SER A 48 26.70 0.80 -23.63
C SER A 48 26.32 -0.22 -24.72
N GLU A 49 25.04 -0.30 -25.10
CA GLU A 49 24.46 -1.27 -26.06
C GLU A 49 24.83 -2.75 -25.81
N THR A 50 25.34 -3.09 -24.63
CA THR A 50 25.76 -4.47 -24.33
C THR A 50 24.56 -5.33 -23.90
N PRO A 51 24.54 -6.63 -24.26
CA PRO A 51 23.50 -7.56 -23.80
C PRO A 51 23.37 -7.64 -22.27
N LEU A 52 24.48 -7.43 -21.54
CA LEU A 52 24.50 -7.43 -20.08
C LEU A 52 23.66 -6.28 -19.51
N HIS A 53 23.93 -5.04 -19.93
CA HIS A 53 23.21 -3.87 -19.43
C HIS A 53 21.72 -3.89 -19.84
N GLN A 54 21.39 -4.45 -21.00
CA GLN A 54 19.99 -4.68 -21.39
C GLN A 54 19.28 -5.66 -20.45
N ARG A 55 19.96 -6.70 -19.98
CA ARG A 55 19.39 -7.64 -19.03
C ARG A 55 19.16 -6.97 -17.67
N GLU A 56 20.15 -6.24 -17.17
CA GLU A 56 20.07 -5.50 -15.91
C GLU A 56 18.94 -4.46 -15.92
N SER A 57 18.79 -3.69 -17.01
CA SER A 57 17.68 -2.74 -17.16
C SER A 57 16.31 -3.45 -17.09
N ARG A 58 16.16 -4.60 -17.74
CA ARG A 58 14.92 -5.40 -17.67
C ARG A 58 14.66 -5.96 -16.28
N GLU A 59 15.70 -6.32 -15.53
CA GLU A 59 15.57 -6.80 -14.15
C GLU A 59 15.13 -5.68 -13.20
N ALA A 60 15.79 -4.52 -13.28
CA ALA A 60 15.44 -3.36 -12.49
C ALA A 60 14.01 -2.86 -12.79
N ALA A 61 13.60 -2.84 -14.06
CA ALA A 61 12.23 -2.49 -14.45
C ALA A 61 11.19 -3.44 -13.83
N ARG A 62 11.46 -4.75 -13.80
CA ARG A 62 10.55 -5.72 -13.15
C ARG A 62 10.47 -5.53 -11.64
N ALA A 63 11.59 -5.20 -11.00
CA ALA A 63 11.62 -4.91 -9.57
C ALA A 63 10.78 -3.67 -9.24
N ALA A 64 10.95 -2.58 -10.01
CA ALA A 64 10.16 -1.36 -9.87
C ALA A 64 8.65 -1.61 -10.06
N GLU A 65 8.27 -2.40 -11.09
CA GLU A 65 6.88 -2.77 -11.33
C GLU A 65 6.29 -3.62 -10.19
N THR A 66 7.06 -4.57 -9.67
CA THR A 66 6.63 -5.39 -8.53
C THR A 66 6.36 -4.53 -7.31
N MET A 67 7.24 -3.55 -7.03
CA MET A 67 7.07 -2.64 -5.91
C MET A 67 5.89 -1.67 -6.13
N ALA A 68 5.66 -1.23 -7.37
CA ALA A 68 4.50 -0.41 -7.72
C ALA A 68 3.18 -1.14 -7.40
N ARG A 69 3.06 -2.41 -7.81
CA ARG A 69 1.89 -3.26 -7.51
C ARG A 69 1.71 -3.47 -6.01
N HIS A 70 2.80 -3.75 -5.28
CA HIS A 70 2.73 -3.90 -3.82
C HIS A 70 2.19 -2.63 -3.14
N ARG A 71 2.68 -1.45 -3.54
CA ARG A 71 2.19 -0.16 -3.04
C ARG A 71 0.69 0.03 -3.31
N GLU A 72 0.23 -0.35 -4.50
CA GLU A 72 -1.18 -0.29 -4.89
C GLU A 72 -2.05 -1.24 -4.05
N ASP A 73 -1.59 -2.47 -3.83
CA ASP A 73 -2.29 -3.46 -2.99
C ASP A 73 -2.46 -2.97 -1.55
N VAL A 74 -1.42 -2.36 -0.97
CA VAL A 74 -1.47 -1.79 0.39
C VAL A 74 -2.44 -0.61 0.43
N ALA A 75 -2.40 0.28 -0.56
CA ALA A 75 -3.30 1.43 -0.64
C ALA A 75 -4.78 0.96 -0.77
N ALA A 76 -5.04 -0.04 -1.60
CA ALA A 76 -6.38 -0.62 -1.75
C ALA A 76 -6.89 -1.25 -0.46
N GLU A 77 -6.03 -1.92 0.33
CA GLU A 77 -6.43 -2.46 1.62
C GLU A 77 -6.76 -1.37 2.64
N ILE A 78 -6.01 -0.26 2.64
CA ILE A 78 -6.33 0.91 3.48
C ILE A 78 -7.73 1.43 3.14
N GLU A 79 -8.04 1.64 1.86
CA GLU A 79 -9.35 2.13 1.41
C GLU A 79 -10.49 1.17 1.82
N ARG A 80 -10.27 -0.15 1.75
CA ARG A 80 -11.24 -1.14 2.23
C ARG A 80 -11.50 -1.03 3.74
N LEU A 81 -10.44 -0.84 4.52
CA LEU A 81 -10.56 -0.70 5.98
C LEU A 81 -11.15 0.64 6.41
N GLU A 82 -10.89 1.72 5.69
CA GLU A 82 -11.53 3.02 5.91
C GLU A 82 -13.04 2.93 5.68
N ARG A 83 -13.48 2.32 4.58
CA ARG A 83 -14.92 2.03 4.37
C ARG A 83 -15.52 1.17 5.48
N SER A 84 -14.79 0.14 5.91
CA SER A 84 -15.24 -0.72 7.02
C SER A 84 -15.33 0.05 8.35
N GLN A 85 -14.45 1.02 8.58
CA GLN A 85 -14.50 1.90 9.74
C GLN A 85 -15.73 2.80 9.69
N ASP A 86 -16.01 3.41 8.54
CA ASP A 86 -17.20 4.25 8.35
C ASP A 86 -18.48 3.45 8.58
N ASP A 87 -18.61 2.26 7.99
CA ASP A 87 -19.75 1.35 8.21
C ASP A 87 -19.96 0.98 9.68
N LEU A 88 -18.85 0.81 10.44
CA LEU A 88 -18.91 0.52 11.88
C LEU A 88 -19.34 1.74 12.70
N LEU A 89 -18.89 2.93 12.31
CA LEU A 89 -19.30 4.19 12.94
C LEU A 89 -20.79 4.47 12.72
N ASP A 90 -21.29 4.27 11.49
CA ASP A 90 -22.71 4.40 11.16
C ASP A 90 -23.57 3.43 11.99
N GLN A 91 -23.13 2.17 12.14
CA GLN A 91 -23.81 1.20 13.00
C GLN A 91 -23.82 1.61 14.47
N MET A 92 -22.75 2.24 14.97
CA MET A 92 -22.69 2.74 16.34
C MET A 92 -23.64 3.91 16.57
N LEU A 93 -23.73 4.83 15.60
CA LEU A 93 -24.67 5.96 15.65
C LEU A 93 -26.12 5.45 15.65
N ALA A 94 -26.46 4.54 14.73
CA ALA A 94 -27.79 3.94 14.67
C ALA A 94 -28.18 3.16 15.94
N ALA A 95 -27.20 2.52 16.61
CA ALA A 95 -27.43 1.84 17.89
C ALA A 95 -27.55 2.79 19.09
N GLY A 96 -27.01 4.01 18.99
CA GLY A 96 -27.07 5.05 20.02
C GLY A 96 -28.36 5.87 20.00
N ASP A 97 -28.92 6.11 18.80
CA ASP A 97 -30.16 6.89 18.61
C ASP A 97 -31.45 6.10 18.95
N GLY A 98 -31.33 4.79 19.16
CA GLY A 98 -32.45 3.89 19.48
C GLY A 98 -32.56 3.48 20.96
N SER A 99 -31.75 4.07 21.86
CA SER A 99 -31.68 3.68 23.29
C SER A 99 -32.12 4.77 24.26
#